data_AF-K1T5C1-F1
#
_entry.id   AF-K1T5C1-F1
#
_cell.length_a   1.000
_cell.length_b   1.000
_cell.length_c   1.000
_cell.angle_alpha   90.00
_cell.angle_beta   90.00
_cell.angle_gamma   90.00
#
_symmetry.space_group_name_H-M   'P 1'
#
loop_
_entity.id
_entity.type
_entity.pdbx_description
1 polymer ?
#
loop_
_entity_poly.entity_id
_entity_poly.type
_entity_poly.pdbx_seq_one_letter_code
_entity_poly.pdbx_strand_id
1 'polypeptide(L)'
;AKKYRRGVEYGSARWGRPEDIAPYIDPVPDWNIPLTRTESLTMTSRPKDPKTARNKNILVIGGSGSGKTRFFVKPSLLQMHSSYVVTDPKGQILRETGKLLAHGGPKRDENGKPVRDKRGKVVYEPYRIKVLNTINFSKSMKYNPLAYVRSEKDILKLVNVIIANTKGDGEKSSEDFWIKAERLLYCALIGYIWYEAEPEERNFITLLDLLNACEAREDDETYKSPVDILFDELAQAQPEHFAVKQYVKFKMAA
;
A
#
# COMPACT_ATOMS: atom_id res chain seq x y z
N ALA A 1 -32.56 -1.47 -21.86
CA ALA A 1 -33.94 -1.87 -21.53
C ALA A 1 -34.10 -1.98 -20.01
N LYS A 2 -35.06 -1.29 -19.40
CA LYS A 2 -35.36 -1.44 -17.97
C LYS A 2 -35.93 -2.85 -17.74
N LYS A 3 -35.30 -3.66 -16.87
CA LYS A 3 -35.83 -4.97 -16.45
C LYS A 3 -36.86 -4.74 -15.36
N TYR A 4 -38.15 -4.90 -15.68
CA TYR A 4 -39.23 -4.83 -14.71
C TYR A 4 -39.55 -6.23 -14.15
N ARG A 5 -39.78 -6.33 -12.85
CA ARG A 5 -40.33 -7.52 -12.20
C ARG A 5 -41.79 -7.21 -11.85
N ARG A 6 -42.76 -7.81 -12.57
CA ARG A 6 -44.20 -7.57 -12.33
C ARG A 6 -44.57 -8.09 -10.93
N GLY A 7 -45.29 -7.28 -10.15
CA GLY A 7 -45.75 -7.63 -8.80
C GLY A 7 -44.66 -7.58 -7.72
N VAL A 8 -43.49 -6.97 -8.01
CA VAL A 8 -42.36 -6.89 -7.07
C VAL A 8 -41.90 -5.44 -6.96
N GLU A 9 -41.76 -4.95 -5.73
CA GLU A 9 -41.29 -3.60 -5.45
C GLU A 9 -39.85 -3.41 -5.96
N TYR A 10 -39.57 -2.21 -6.48
CA TYR A 10 -38.24 -1.85 -6.96
C TYR A 10 -37.21 -1.95 -5.81
N GLY A 11 -36.08 -2.60 -6.06
CA GLY A 11 -35.05 -2.83 -5.04
C GLY A 11 -35.19 -4.14 -4.25
N SER A 12 -36.27 -4.91 -4.45
CA SER A 12 -36.44 -6.21 -3.79
C SER A 12 -35.33 -7.21 -4.15
N ALA A 13 -34.74 -7.82 -3.13
CA ALA A 13 -33.74 -8.89 -3.26
C ALA A 13 -34.37 -10.28 -3.14
N ARG A 14 -33.69 -11.29 -3.69
CA ARG A 14 -34.00 -12.71 -3.45
C ARG A 14 -32.71 -13.48 -3.20
N TRP A 15 -32.83 -14.64 -2.57
CA TRP A 15 -31.74 -15.60 -2.52
C TRP A 15 -31.33 -16.01 -3.93
N GLY A 16 -30.02 -16.01 -4.18
CA GLY A 16 -29.44 -16.50 -5.42
C GLY A 16 -29.56 -18.01 -5.55
N ARG A 17 -29.58 -18.50 -6.78
CA ARG A 17 -29.49 -19.92 -7.14
C ARG A 17 -28.15 -20.19 -7.85
N PRO A 18 -27.71 -21.45 -7.98
CA PRO A 18 -26.45 -21.78 -8.68
C PRO A 18 -26.36 -21.19 -10.09
N GLU A 19 -27.48 -21.10 -10.81
CA GLU A 19 -27.52 -20.54 -12.17
C GLU A 19 -27.24 -19.04 -12.19
N ASP A 20 -27.51 -18.33 -11.08
CA ASP A 20 -27.27 -16.90 -10.99
C ASP A 20 -25.77 -16.59 -10.87
N ILE A 21 -24.98 -17.44 -10.20
CA ILE A 21 -23.54 -17.22 -10.02
C ILE A 21 -22.70 -17.81 -11.16
N ALA A 22 -23.19 -18.86 -11.83
CA ALA A 22 -22.45 -19.60 -12.84
C ALA A 22 -21.76 -18.74 -13.93
N PRO A 23 -22.36 -17.64 -14.45
CA PRO A 23 -21.70 -16.79 -15.45
C PRO A 23 -20.48 -16.01 -14.93
N TYR A 24 -20.29 -15.95 -13.61
CA TYR A 24 -19.21 -15.24 -12.93
C TYR A 24 -18.10 -16.16 -12.43
N ILE A 25 -18.22 -17.47 -12.65
CA ILE A 25 -17.26 -18.49 -12.22
C ILE A 25 -16.36 -18.85 -13.39
N ASP A 26 -15.05 -18.91 -13.15
CA ASP A 26 -14.08 -19.45 -14.09
C ASP A 26 -14.17 -20.98 -14.11
N PRO A 27 -14.14 -21.64 -15.27
CA PRO A 27 -14.15 -23.11 -15.35
C PRO A 27 -12.93 -23.75 -14.68
N VAL A 28 -11.81 -23.02 -14.54
CA VAL A 28 -10.63 -23.50 -13.81
C VAL A 28 -10.75 -23.07 -12.35
N PRO A 29 -10.87 -24.00 -11.38
CA PRO A 29 -11.13 -23.66 -9.98
C PRO A 29 -10.12 -22.68 -9.36
N ASP A 30 -8.83 -22.80 -9.72
CA ASP A 30 -7.76 -21.96 -9.18
C ASP A 30 -7.82 -20.49 -9.64
N TRP A 31 -8.58 -20.21 -10.70
CA TRP A 31 -8.83 -18.87 -11.21
C TRP A 31 -10.07 -18.22 -10.59
N ASN A 32 -10.51 -18.72 -9.44
CA ASN A 32 -11.64 -18.17 -8.70
C ASN A 32 -11.28 -17.80 -7.27
N ILE A 33 -11.75 -16.62 -6.83
CA ILE A 33 -11.78 -16.24 -5.43
C ILE A 33 -12.83 -17.11 -4.71
N PRO A 34 -12.48 -17.81 -3.62
CA PRO A 34 -13.42 -18.63 -2.88
C PRO A 34 -14.30 -17.72 -2.02
N LEU A 35 -15.62 -17.81 -2.18
CA LEU A 35 -16.58 -17.01 -1.39
C LEU A 35 -17.30 -17.88 -0.36
N THR A 36 -17.84 -19.01 -0.81
CA THR A 36 -18.53 -19.99 0.04
C THR A 36 -18.10 -21.41 -0.37
N ARG A 37 -18.79 -22.43 0.15
CA ARG A 37 -18.61 -23.82 -0.32
C ARG A 37 -19.04 -24.03 -1.77
N THR A 38 -20.00 -23.25 -2.26
CA THR A 38 -20.68 -23.46 -3.55
C THR A 38 -20.50 -22.31 -4.53
N GLU A 39 -20.20 -21.11 -4.04
CA GLU A 39 -20.03 -19.91 -4.85
C GLU A 39 -18.57 -19.43 -4.85
N SER A 40 -18.13 -18.96 -6.01
CA SER A 40 -16.82 -18.37 -6.23
C SER A 40 -16.90 -17.25 -7.26
N LEU A 41 -15.86 -16.43 -7.38
CA LEU A 41 -15.82 -15.32 -8.33
C LEU A 41 -14.55 -15.36 -9.16
N THR A 42 -14.69 -15.30 -10.48
CA THR A 42 -13.55 -15.33 -11.40
C THR A 42 -12.53 -14.21 -11.12
N MET A 43 -11.26 -14.56 -11.17
CA MET A 43 -10.13 -13.65 -11.15
C MET A 43 -9.84 -13.05 -12.52
N THR A 44 -10.53 -13.46 -13.58
CA THR A 44 -10.40 -12.91 -14.92
C THR A 44 -10.97 -11.49 -14.97
N SER A 45 -10.13 -10.50 -15.28
CA SER A 45 -10.57 -9.08 -15.38
C SER A 45 -11.34 -8.76 -16.66
N ARG A 46 -11.25 -9.62 -17.67
CA ARG A 46 -11.89 -9.45 -18.99
C ARG A 46 -12.61 -10.74 -19.39
N PRO A 47 -13.77 -11.04 -18.78
CA PRO A 47 -14.56 -12.20 -19.18
C PRO A 47 -15.04 -12.07 -20.63
N LYS A 48 -15.35 -13.21 -21.27
CA LYS A 48 -15.84 -13.25 -22.66
C LYS A 48 -17.10 -12.41 -22.87
N ASP A 49 -18.01 -12.42 -21.89
CA ASP A 49 -19.14 -11.49 -21.84
C ASP A 49 -18.80 -10.32 -20.90
N PRO A 50 -18.58 -9.10 -21.40
CA PRO A 50 -18.29 -7.94 -20.56
C PRO A 50 -19.35 -7.66 -19.48
N LYS A 51 -20.59 -8.12 -19.66
CA LYS A 51 -21.67 -7.94 -18.67
C LYS A 51 -21.41 -8.71 -17.37
N THR A 52 -20.58 -9.76 -17.42
CA THR A 52 -20.21 -10.55 -16.24
C THR A 52 -18.97 -10.04 -15.53
N ALA A 53 -18.35 -8.96 -16.01
CA ALA A 53 -17.26 -8.31 -15.29
C ALA A 53 -17.76 -7.78 -13.93
N ARG A 54 -17.06 -8.12 -12.85
CA ARG A 54 -17.39 -7.70 -11.49
C ARG A 54 -16.19 -7.11 -10.78
N ASN A 55 -16.48 -6.18 -9.86
CA ASN A 55 -15.49 -5.73 -8.88
C ASN A 55 -15.10 -6.92 -7.99
N LYS A 56 -13.80 -7.03 -7.67
CA LYS A 56 -13.22 -8.12 -6.87
C LYS A 56 -12.94 -7.70 -5.43
N ASN A 57 -13.26 -6.47 -5.05
CA ASN A 57 -13.22 -6.03 -3.66
C ASN A 57 -14.29 -6.80 -2.86
N ILE A 58 -13.87 -7.48 -1.80
CA ILE A 58 -14.75 -8.30 -0.97
C ILE A 58 -14.72 -7.75 0.46
N LEU A 59 -15.92 -7.50 1.00
CA LEU A 59 -16.11 -7.12 2.39
C LEU A 59 -16.62 -8.34 3.18
N VAL A 60 -15.84 -8.78 4.17
CA VAL A 60 -16.21 -9.90 5.04
C VAL A 60 -16.57 -9.37 6.43
N ILE A 61 -17.85 -9.45 6.78
CA ILE A 61 -18.38 -9.00 8.08
C ILE A 61 -18.61 -10.21 8.96
N GLY A 62 -18.19 -10.12 10.23
CA GLY A 62 -18.46 -11.13 11.24
C GLY A 62 -17.92 -10.72 12.60
N GLY A 63 -18.55 -11.20 13.67
CA GLY A 63 -18.11 -10.93 15.04
C GLY A 63 -16.71 -11.48 15.37
N SER A 64 -16.21 -11.15 16.56
CA SER A 64 -15.01 -11.83 17.09
C SER A 64 -15.25 -13.33 17.18
N GLY A 65 -14.24 -14.16 16.88
CA GLY A 65 -14.38 -15.62 16.92
C GLY A 65 -15.15 -16.25 15.75
N SER A 66 -15.78 -15.47 14.86
CA SER A 66 -16.58 -16.01 13.74
C SER A 66 -15.77 -16.72 12.65
N GLY A 67 -14.45 -16.80 12.79
CA GLY A 67 -13.58 -17.54 11.90
C GLY A 67 -13.20 -16.83 10.58
N LYS A 68 -13.36 -15.50 10.47
CA LYS A 68 -12.97 -14.72 9.27
C LYS A 68 -11.59 -15.10 8.71
N THR A 69 -10.58 -15.17 9.57
CA THR A 69 -9.22 -15.56 9.18
C THR A 69 -9.15 -17.02 8.71
N ARG A 70 -9.83 -17.93 9.42
CA ARG A 70 -9.77 -19.38 9.14
C ARG A 70 -10.52 -19.74 7.85
N PHE A 71 -11.68 -19.15 7.62
CA PHE A 71 -12.60 -19.56 6.56
C PHE A 71 -12.49 -18.72 5.28
N PHE A 72 -11.94 -17.51 5.36
CA PHE A 72 -11.77 -16.66 4.17
C PHE A 72 -10.30 -16.36 3.90
N VAL A 73 -9.60 -15.69 4.84
CA VAL A 73 -8.23 -15.19 4.59
C VAL A 73 -7.25 -16.34 4.30
N LYS A 74 -7.24 -17.38 5.14
CA LYS A 74 -6.32 -18.53 4.94
C LYS A 74 -6.60 -19.24 3.62
N PRO A 75 -7.83 -19.71 3.30
CA PRO A 75 -8.12 -20.31 1.99
C PRO A 75 -7.66 -19.45 0.81
N SER A 76 -7.91 -18.14 0.85
CA SER A 76 -7.47 -17.22 -0.21
C SER A 76 -5.94 -17.13 -0.37
N LEU A 77 -5.18 -17.26 0.72
CA LEU A 77 -3.71 -17.33 0.69
C LEU A 77 -3.21 -18.70 0.22
N LEU A 78 -3.87 -19.78 0.66
CA LEU A 78 -3.50 -21.16 0.33
C LEU A 78 -3.73 -21.47 -1.16
N GLN A 79 -4.61 -20.73 -1.85
CA GLN A 79 -4.77 -20.83 -3.30
C GLN A 79 -3.50 -20.45 -4.07
N MET A 80 -2.63 -19.59 -3.52
CA MET A 80 -1.35 -19.22 -4.13
C MET A 80 -1.46 -18.76 -5.59
N HIS A 81 -2.54 -18.04 -5.92
CA HIS A 81 -2.87 -17.67 -7.30
C HIS A 81 -2.32 -16.30 -7.74
N SER A 82 -1.80 -15.49 -6.80
CA SER A 82 -1.41 -14.10 -7.05
C SER A 82 -0.35 -13.62 -6.07
N SER A 83 0.16 -12.40 -6.26
CA SER A 83 0.95 -11.71 -5.22
C SER A 83 0.04 -11.18 -4.12
N TYR A 84 0.48 -11.32 -2.87
CA TYR A 84 -0.30 -10.92 -1.69
C TYR A 84 0.40 -9.83 -0.89
N VAL A 85 -0.38 -8.84 -0.46
CA VAL A 85 -0.01 -7.89 0.60
C VAL A 85 -0.98 -8.13 1.74
N VAL A 86 -0.46 -8.50 2.91
CA VAL A 86 -1.27 -8.94 4.05
C VAL A 86 -0.94 -8.09 5.27
N THR A 87 -1.97 -7.49 5.86
CA THR A 87 -1.89 -6.93 7.20
C THR A 87 -2.12 -8.06 8.21
N ASP A 88 -1.11 -8.36 9.02
CA ASP A 88 -1.16 -9.45 10.02
C ASP A 88 -0.92 -8.91 11.44
N PRO A 89 -1.90 -8.23 12.06
CA PRO A 89 -1.72 -7.56 13.35
C PRO A 89 -1.29 -8.51 14.49
N LYS A 90 -1.63 -9.79 14.38
CA LYS A 90 -1.29 -10.81 15.39
C LYS A 90 -0.04 -11.62 15.04
N GLY A 91 0.54 -11.41 13.85
CA GLY A 91 1.64 -12.22 13.33
C GLY A 91 1.30 -13.71 13.17
N GLN A 92 0.00 -14.06 13.14
CA GLN A 92 -0.47 -15.44 13.13
C GLN A 92 -0.51 -15.98 11.69
N ILE A 93 -0.92 -15.15 10.73
CA ILE A 93 -1.08 -15.57 9.34
C ILE A 93 0.26 -16.01 8.78
N LEU A 94 1.31 -15.20 8.93
CA LEU A 94 2.64 -15.53 8.45
C LEU A 94 3.17 -16.84 9.06
N ARG A 95 2.95 -17.07 10.36
CA ARG A 95 3.42 -18.29 11.03
C ARG A 95 2.73 -19.55 10.50
N GLU A 96 1.45 -19.45 10.19
CA GLU A 96 0.63 -20.59 9.80
C GLU A 96 0.69 -20.88 8.29
N THR A 97 0.85 -19.87 7.44
CA THR A 97 0.87 -20.05 5.97
C THR A 97 2.24 -19.83 5.34
N GLY A 98 3.19 -19.20 6.05
CA GLY A 98 4.47 -18.79 5.48
C GLY A 98 5.33 -19.95 4.97
N LYS A 99 5.32 -21.11 5.65
CA LYS A 99 6.03 -22.31 5.16
C LYS A 99 5.48 -22.81 3.84
N LEU A 100 4.15 -22.77 3.65
CA LEU A 100 3.53 -23.16 2.38
C LEU A 100 3.90 -22.16 1.29
N LEU A 101 3.79 -20.85 1.57
CA LEU A 101 4.15 -19.82 0.59
C LEU A 101 5.64 -19.91 0.19
N ALA A 102 6.52 -20.20 1.14
CA ALA A 102 7.94 -20.41 0.87
C ALA A 102 8.23 -21.67 0.07
N HIS A 103 7.37 -22.70 0.17
CA HIS A 103 7.42 -23.88 -0.71
C HIS A 103 6.90 -23.55 -2.11
N GLY A 104 5.83 -22.76 -2.19
CA GLY A 104 5.22 -22.32 -3.44
C GLY A 104 4.16 -23.27 -3.99
N GLY A 105 3.49 -22.80 -5.04
CA GLY A 105 2.57 -23.61 -5.83
C GLY A 105 3.31 -24.34 -6.97
N PRO A 106 2.72 -25.39 -7.57
CA PRO A 106 3.25 -25.99 -8.78
C PRO A 106 3.38 -24.94 -9.88
N LYS A 107 4.55 -24.85 -10.50
CA LYS A 107 4.76 -24.01 -11.68
C LYS A 107 3.87 -24.53 -12.81
N ARG A 108 3.13 -23.64 -13.47
CA ARG A 108 2.22 -23.99 -14.57
C ARG A 108 2.77 -23.51 -15.91
N ASP A 109 2.51 -24.28 -16.96
CA ASP A 109 2.72 -23.87 -18.34
C ASP A 109 1.58 -22.95 -18.84
N GLU A 110 1.68 -22.51 -20.10
CA GLU A 110 0.66 -21.69 -20.77
C GLU A 110 -0.73 -22.34 -20.84
N ASN A 111 -0.81 -23.66 -20.70
CA ASN A 111 -2.04 -24.45 -20.69
C ASN A 111 -2.51 -24.77 -19.26
N GLY A 112 -1.86 -24.23 -18.23
CA GLY A 112 -2.19 -24.44 -16.83
C GLY A 112 -1.75 -25.79 -16.25
N LYS A 113 -0.97 -26.59 -16.99
CA LYS A 113 -0.50 -27.91 -16.52
C LYS A 113 0.77 -27.76 -15.67
N PRO A 114 0.94 -28.57 -14.61
CA PRO A 114 2.16 -28.55 -13.81
C PRO A 114 3.40 -28.89 -14.64
N VAL A 115 4.39 -28.00 -14.63
CA VAL A 115 5.69 -28.19 -15.27
C VAL A 115 6.44 -29.27 -14.50
N ARG A 116 7.05 -30.20 -15.24
CA ARG A 116 7.89 -31.27 -14.68
C ARG A 116 9.34 -31.11 -15.11
N ASP A 117 10.26 -31.50 -14.24
CA ASP A 117 11.69 -31.52 -14.54
C ASP A 117 12.08 -32.71 -15.44
N LYS A 118 13.36 -32.81 -15.80
CA LYS A 118 13.91 -33.92 -16.61
C LYS A 118 13.71 -35.31 -15.99
N ARG A 119 13.39 -35.39 -14.69
CA ARG A 119 13.15 -36.62 -13.92
C ARG A 119 11.66 -36.88 -13.71
N GLY A 120 10.78 -36.06 -14.29
CA GLY A 120 9.33 -36.18 -14.18
C GLY A 120 8.73 -35.64 -12.87
N LYS A 121 9.50 -34.95 -12.02
CA LYS A 121 9.02 -34.36 -10.76
C LYS A 121 8.43 -32.98 -11.02
N VAL A 122 7.33 -32.66 -10.35
CA VAL A 122 6.69 -31.33 -10.43
C VAL A 122 7.62 -30.26 -9.90
N VAL A 123 7.77 -29.19 -10.67
CA VAL A 123 8.54 -28.00 -10.29
C VAL A 123 7.61 -27.05 -9.52
N TYR A 124 8.10 -26.51 -8.41
CA TYR A 124 7.37 -25.57 -7.57
C TYR A 124 7.99 -24.16 -7.69
N GLU A 125 7.14 -23.14 -7.61
CA GLU A 125 7.53 -21.73 -7.68
C GLU A 125 7.31 -21.06 -6.32
N PRO A 126 8.38 -20.83 -5.53
CA PRO A 126 8.27 -20.29 -4.19
C PRO A 126 7.96 -18.79 -4.19
N TYR A 127 7.21 -18.33 -3.20
CA TYR A 127 7.00 -16.90 -2.99
C TYR A 127 8.24 -16.22 -2.42
N ARG A 128 8.52 -15.01 -2.91
CA ARG A 128 9.42 -14.07 -2.24
C ARG A 128 8.69 -13.41 -1.08
N ILE A 129 8.84 -13.95 0.12
CA ILE A 129 8.21 -13.42 1.33
C ILE A 129 9.01 -12.22 1.84
N LYS A 130 8.33 -11.09 2.07
CA LYS A 130 8.87 -9.89 2.71
C LYS A 130 8.05 -9.54 3.93
N VAL A 131 8.71 -9.19 5.04
CA VAL A 131 8.06 -8.94 6.32
C VAL A 131 8.48 -7.58 6.86
N LEU A 132 7.50 -6.68 7.03
CA LEU A 132 7.66 -5.44 7.76
C LEU A 132 7.01 -5.61 9.14
N ASN A 133 7.84 -5.65 10.18
CA ASN A 133 7.38 -5.72 11.56
C ASN A 133 7.71 -4.40 12.27
N THR A 134 6.68 -3.64 12.63
CA THR A 134 6.79 -2.34 13.29
C THR A 134 6.80 -2.43 14.82
N ILE A 135 6.59 -3.62 15.38
CA ILE A 135 6.63 -3.87 16.84
C ILE A 135 8.00 -4.42 17.24
N ASN A 136 8.48 -5.43 16.52
CA ASN A 136 9.77 -6.05 16.76
C ASN A 136 10.68 -5.91 15.53
N PHE A 137 11.51 -4.87 15.55
CA PHE A 137 12.44 -4.54 14.46
C PHE A 137 13.49 -5.63 14.21
N SER A 138 13.86 -6.44 15.21
CA SER A 138 14.80 -7.57 15.01
C SER A 138 14.21 -8.67 14.13
N LYS A 139 12.87 -8.75 14.02
CA LYS A 139 12.13 -9.69 13.17
C LYS A 139 11.56 -9.02 11.92
N SER A 140 12.01 -7.80 11.62
CA SER A 140 11.60 -7.02 10.46
C SER A 140 12.68 -7.06 9.40
N MET A 141 12.29 -7.08 8.13
CA MET A 141 13.22 -6.83 7.03
C MET A 141 13.56 -5.33 6.87
N LYS A 142 12.96 -4.48 7.73
CA LYS A 142 13.05 -3.02 7.72
C LYS A 142 12.51 -2.44 6.41
N TYR A 143 12.26 -1.13 6.40
CA TYR A 143 11.75 -0.43 5.23
C TYR A 143 12.22 1.02 5.30
N ASN A 144 12.79 1.50 4.20
CA ASN A 144 13.13 2.90 4.03
C ASN A 144 12.35 3.45 2.83
N PRO A 145 11.36 4.33 3.03
CA PRO A 145 10.56 4.88 1.94
C PRO A 145 11.37 5.77 1.00
N LEU A 146 12.43 6.45 1.48
CA LEU A 146 13.26 7.33 0.65
C LEU A 146 14.02 6.54 -0.43
N ALA A 147 14.34 5.27 -0.18
CA ALA A 147 14.97 4.38 -1.17
C ALA A 147 14.12 4.13 -2.42
N TYR A 148 12.81 4.46 -2.37
CA TYR A 148 11.87 4.30 -3.48
C TYR A 148 11.51 5.62 -4.18
N VAL A 149 12.07 6.75 -3.73
CA VAL A 149 11.89 8.05 -4.38
C VAL A 149 12.77 8.10 -5.64
N ARG A 150 12.14 8.30 -6.80
CA ARG A 150 12.81 8.37 -8.11
C ARG A 150 12.64 9.73 -8.80
N SER A 151 11.77 10.58 -8.26
CA SER A 151 11.40 11.85 -8.86
C SER A 151 10.83 12.80 -7.80
N GLU A 152 10.80 14.10 -8.11
CA GLU A 152 10.12 15.11 -7.28
C GLU A 152 8.65 14.77 -7.04
N LYS A 153 7.98 14.16 -8.02
CA LYS A 153 6.60 13.69 -7.87
C LYS A 153 6.46 12.63 -6.77
N ASP A 154 7.47 11.80 -6.57
CA ASP A 154 7.47 10.79 -5.50
C ASP A 154 7.72 11.42 -4.13
N ILE A 155 8.50 12.50 -4.06
CA ILE A 155 8.64 13.32 -2.85
C ILE A 155 7.27 13.85 -2.43
N LEU A 156 6.54 14.49 -3.36
CA LEU A 156 5.20 15.00 -3.10
C LEU A 156 4.23 13.91 -2.62
N LYS A 157 4.29 12.71 -3.23
CA LYS A 157 3.48 11.57 -2.78
C LYS A 157 3.85 11.13 -1.38
N LEU A 158 5.14 11.00 -1.07
CA LEU A 158 5.62 10.57 0.24
C LEU A 158 5.18 11.56 1.32
N VAL A 159 5.35 12.87 1.08
CA VAL A 159 4.90 13.93 1.98
C VAL A 159 3.40 13.85 2.24
N ASN A 160 2.59 13.70 1.19
CA ASN A 160 1.15 13.54 1.35
C ASN A 160 0.78 12.30 2.18
N VAL A 161 1.50 11.19 2.01
CA VAL A 161 1.28 9.98 2.81
C VAL A 161 1.66 10.22 4.28
N ILE A 162 2.77 10.90 4.57
CA ILE A 162 3.18 11.23 5.95
C ILE A 162 2.09 12.07 6.62
N ILE A 163 1.74 13.21 6.02
CA ILE A 163 0.75 14.15 6.56
C ILE A 163 -0.62 13.47 6.75
N ALA A 164 -1.06 12.66 5.79
CA ALA A 164 -2.35 11.98 5.89
C ALA A 164 -2.40 10.94 7.02
N ASN A 165 -1.26 10.42 7.46
CA ASN A 165 -1.17 9.42 8.55
C ASN A 165 -0.78 10.04 9.91
N THR A 166 -0.42 11.32 9.96
CA THR A 166 -0.10 12.05 11.21
C THR A 166 -1.20 13.00 11.65
N LYS A 167 -2.14 13.36 10.76
CA LYS A 167 -3.35 14.11 11.12
C LYS A 167 -4.23 13.30 12.07
N GLY A 168 -4.66 13.93 13.17
CA GLY A 168 -5.68 13.38 14.04
C GLY A 168 -7.06 13.34 13.35
N ASP A 169 -7.91 12.40 13.73
CA ASP A 169 -9.31 12.38 13.30
C ASP A 169 -10.05 13.53 14.00
N GLY A 170 -10.22 14.72 13.39
CA GLY A 170 -11.03 15.74 14.08
C GLY A 170 -11.30 17.12 13.47
N GLU A 171 -10.34 17.84 12.90
CA GLU A 171 -10.53 19.30 12.71
C GLU A 171 -10.31 19.75 11.26
N LYS A 172 -11.19 20.62 10.74
CA LYS A 172 -11.33 20.82 9.28
C LYS A 172 -11.13 22.25 8.76
N SER A 173 -10.83 23.24 9.60
CA SER A 173 -10.82 24.64 9.11
C SER A 173 -9.60 25.48 9.50
N SER A 174 -8.99 25.29 10.67
CA SER A 174 -7.72 25.95 11.03
C SER A 174 -6.49 25.19 10.53
N GLU A 175 -6.63 23.90 10.20
CA GLU A 175 -5.50 23.05 9.80
C GLU A 175 -4.92 23.41 8.43
N ASP A 176 -5.71 23.96 7.50
CA ASP A 176 -5.31 24.09 6.08
C ASP A 176 -4.05 24.93 5.85
N PHE A 177 -3.81 25.95 6.68
CA PHE A 177 -2.59 26.75 6.64
C PHE A 177 -1.39 25.95 7.15
N TRP A 178 -1.52 25.37 8.34
CA TRP A 178 -0.46 24.54 8.96
C TRP A 178 -0.10 23.34 8.09
N ILE A 179 -1.08 22.72 7.44
CA ILE A 179 -0.88 21.62 6.48
C ILE A 179 -0.07 22.09 5.27
N LYS A 180 -0.33 23.30 4.76
CA LYS A 180 0.42 23.85 3.62
C LYS A 180 1.87 24.15 4.01
N ALA A 181 2.08 24.75 5.18
CA ALA A 181 3.42 25.01 5.72
C ALA A 181 4.18 23.71 5.96
N GLU A 182 3.59 22.74 6.66
CA GLU A 182 4.16 21.41 6.90
C GLU A 182 4.50 20.69 5.58
N ARG A 183 3.61 20.76 4.58
CA ARG A 183 3.88 20.18 3.27
C ARG A 183 5.08 20.82 2.59
N LEU A 184 5.21 22.14 2.62
CA LEU A 184 6.34 22.84 2.02
C LEU A 184 7.64 22.47 2.73
N LEU A 185 7.64 22.45 4.07
CA LEU A 185 8.79 22.06 4.87
C LEU A 185 9.23 20.62 4.58
N TYR A 186 8.33 19.63 4.65
CA TYR A 186 8.69 18.25 4.36
C TYR A 186 9.15 18.05 2.90
N CYS A 187 8.57 18.77 1.94
CA CYS A 187 9.05 18.72 0.55
C CYS A 187 10.47 19.28 0.43
N ALA A 188 10.77 20.37 1.15
CA ALA A 188 12.11 20.94 1.19
C ALA A 188 13.11 19.97 1.81
N LEU A 189 12.83 19.46 3.02
CA LEU A 189 13.76 18.59 3.75
C LEU A 189 13.97 17.25 3.05
N ILE A 190 12.90 16.58 2.61
CA ILE A 190 13.04 15.31 1.85
C ILE A 190 13.70 15.56 0.50
N GLY A 191 13.44 16.71 -0.14
CA GLY A 191 14.14 17.14 -1.35
C GLY A 191 15.64 17.28 -1.10
N TYR A 192 16.02 17.99 -0.04
CA TYR A 192 17.42 18.16 0.35
C TYR A 192 18.08 16.80 0.57
N ILE A 193 17.48 15.94 1.39
CA ILE A 193 18.01 14.59 1.67
C ILE A 193 18.17 13.78 0.37
N TRP A 194 17.20 13.86 -0.55
CA TRP A 194 17.24 13.04 -1.76
C TRP A 194 18.30 13.49 -2.77
N TYR A 195 18.48 14.81 -2.94
CA TYR A 195 19.42 15.38 -3.90
C TYR A 195 20.86 15.46 -3.34
N GLU A 196 21.02 15.91 -2.10
CA GLU A 196 22.29 16.38 -1.56
C GLU A 196 22.90 15.40 -0.53
N ALA A 197 22.09 14.66 0.23
CA ALA A 197 22.63 13.77 1.26
C ALA A 197 23.26 12.49 0.66
N GLU A 198 24.24 11.96 1.39
CA GLU A 198 24.89 10.69 1.03
C GLU A 198 23.89 9.52 1.09
N PRO A 199 24.05 8.46 0.28
CA PRO A 199 23.11 7.35 0.20
C PRO A 199 22.73 6.72 1.56
N GLU A 200 23.65 6.67 2.50
CA GLU A 200 23.46 6.14 3.86
C GLU A 200 22.53 7.03 4.70
N GLU A 201 22.56 8.34 4.46
CA GLU A 201 21.79 9.37 5.14
C GLU A 201 20.42 9.60 4.50
N ARG A 202 20.10 8.93 3.38
CA ARG A 202 18.79 9.02 2.71
C ARG A 202 17.71 8.24 3.43
N ASN A 203 17.40 8.62 4.67
CA ASN A 203 16.50 7.88 5.55
C ASN A 203 15.70 8.83 6.48
N PHE A 204 14.77 8.27 7.25
CA PHE A 204 13.89 9.05 8.15
C PHE A 204 14.59 9.58 9.39
N ILE A 205 15.72 9.01 9.81
CA ILE A 205 16.48 9.53 10.97
C ILE A 205 17.00 10.91 10.60
N THR A 206 17.63 11.06 9.44
CA THR A 206 18.10 12.35 8.92
C THR A 206 16.96 13.36 8.77
N LEU A 207 15.78 12.93 8.33
CA LEU A 207 14.60 13.80 8.27
C LEU A 207 14.20 14.32 9.66
N LEU A 208 14.21 13.46 10.68
CA LEU A 208 13.91 13.85 12.05
C LEU A 208 14.99 14.77 12.62
N ASP A 209 16.26 14.51 12.33
CA ASP A 209 17.37 15.35 12.76
C ASP A 209 17.26 16.76 12.17
N LEU A 210 16.97 16.86 10.86
CA LEU A 210 16.72 18.15 10.21
C LEU A 210 15.49 18.86 10.80
N LEU A 211 14.40 18.14 11.07
CA LEU A 211 13.21 18.73 11.70
C LEU A 211 13.52 19.28 13.10
N ASN A 212 14.26 18.53 13.92
CA ASN A 212 14.70 18.99 15.24
C ASN A 212 15.63 20.20 15.15
N ALA A 213 16.40 20.30 14.07
CA ALA A 213 17.27 21.44 13.80
C ALA A 213 16.53 22.65 13.21
N CYS A 214 15.24 22.56 12.88
CA CYS A 214 14.41 23.69 12.44
C CYS A 214 13.93 24.55 13.63
N GLU A 215 14.82 24.89 14.57
CA GLU A 215 14.48 25.75 15.71
C GLU A 215 14.18 27.18 15.26
N ALA A 216 13.09 27.76 15.75
CA ALA A 216 12.79 29.17 15.64
C ALA A 216 12.88 29.83 17.02
N ARG A 217 13.42 31.04 17.08
CA ARG A 217 13.45 31.87 18.29
C ARG A 217 12.51 33.05 18.11
N GLU A 218 11.52 33.18 18.99
CA GLU A 218 10.52 34.26 18.91
C GLU A 218 11.12 35.64 19.28
N ASP A 219 12.24 35.65 20.00
CA ASP A 219 12.90 36.84 20.54
C ASP A 219 14.06 37.35 19.68
N ASP A 220 14.42 36.65 18.60
CA ASP A 220 15.52 37.01 17.71
C ASP A 220 15.17 36.71 16.24
N GLU A 221 14.61 37.70 15.55
CA GLU A 221 14.29 37.61 14.11
C GLU A 221 15.53 37.42 13.21
N THR A 222 16.73 37.67 13.74
CA THR A 222 17.99 37.47 12.99
C THR A 222 18.56 36.07 13.17
N TYR A 223 18.00 35.29 14.09
CA TYR A 223 18.43 33.92 14.33
C TYR A 223 18.20 33.06 13.09
N LYS A 224 19.26 32.36 12.68
CA LYS A 224 19.20 31.32 11.65
C LYS A 224 19.42 29.96 12.29
N SER A 225 18.47 29.08 12.10
CA SER A 225 18.63 27.68 12.47
C SER A 225 19.74 27.03 11.63
N PRO A 226 20.33 25.90 12.07
CA PRO A 226 21.25 25.12 11.24
C PRO A 226 20.67 24.79 9.87
N VAL A 227 19.35 24.56 9.78
CA VAL A 227 18.66 24.31 8.51
C VAL A 227 18.54 25.57 7.66
N ASP A 228 18.31 26.75 8.25
CA ASP A 228 18.31 28.00 7.47
C ASP A 228 19.67 28.24 6.81
N ILE A 229 20.76 28.03 7.55
CA ILE A 229 22.13 28.17 7.03
C ILE A 229 22.36 27.16 5.89
N LEU A 230 21.95 25.91 6.09
CA LEU A 230 22.06 24.83 5.10
C LEU A 230 21.35 25.18 3.78
N PHE A 231 20.15 25.74 3.86
CA PHE A 231 19.38 26.13 2.67
C PHE A 231 19.90 27.42 2.03
N ASP A 232 20.46 28.35 2.80
CA ASP A 232 21.12 29.55 2.27
C ASP A 232 22.36 29.18 1.45
N GLU A 233 23.21 28.29 1.96
CA GLU A 233 24.38 27.78 1.25
C GLU A 233 23.98 27.05 -0.04
N LEU A 234 22.97 26.18 0.04
CA LEU A 234 22.45 25.49 -1.14
C LEU A 234 21.83 26.47 -2.15
N ALA A 235 21.14 27.51 -1.70
CA ALA A 235 20.56 28.53 -2.57
C ALA A 235 21.64 29.37 -3.28
N GLN A 236 22.77 29.65 -2.62
CA GLN A 236 23.91 30.33 -3.23
C GLN A 236 24.54 29.47 -4.34
N ALA A 237 24.69 28.17 -4.11
CA ALA A 237 25.26 27.24 -5.09
C ALA A 237 24.30 26.88 -6.22
N GLN A 238 23.02 26.63 -5.89
CA GLN A 238 21.99 26.12 -6.79
C GLN A 238 20.63 26.82 -6.55
N PRO A 239 20.44 28.07 -7.02
CA PRO A 239 19.22 28.84 -6.77
C PRO A 239 17.93 28.17 -7.28
N GLU A 240 18.04 27.42 -8.39
CA GLU A 240 16.92 26.77 -9.04
C GLU A 240 16.58 25.38 -8.46
N HIS A 241 17.29 24.95 -7.42
CA HIS A 241 17.14 23.64 -6.80
C HIS A 241 15.72 23.43 -6.23
N PHE A 242 15.16 22.22 -6.42
CA PHE A 242 13.80 21.91 -5.98
C PHE A 242 13.61 22.17 -4.49
N ALA A 243 14.52 21.68 -3.65
CA ALA A 243 14.44 21.83 -2.20
C ALA A 243 14.44 23.30 -1.76
N VAL A 244 15.32 24.11 -2.37
CA VAL A 244 15.44 25.56 -2.09
C VAL A 244 14.12 26.27 -2.40
N LYS A 245 13.54 26.00 -3.57
CA LYS A 245 12.25 26.58 -3.97
C LYS A 245 11.11 26.25 -2.99
N GLN A 246 11.10 25.04 -2.42
CA GLN A 246 10.09 24.69 -1.41
C GLN A 246 10.37 25.38 -0.08
N TYR A 247 11.63 25.46 0.33
CA TYR A 247 12.02 26.08 1.60
C TYR A 247 11.76 27.59 1.61
N VAL A 248 12.10 28.30 0.53
CA VAL A 248 11.79 29.73 0.39
C VAL A 248 10.29 29.97 0.49
N LYS A 249 9.48 29.16 -0.19
CA LYS A 249 8.01 29.25 -0.09
C LYS A 249 7.49 28.96 1.31
N PHE A 250 8.13 28.03 2.03
CA PHE A 250 7.82 27.77 3.43
C PHE A 250 8.11 28.99 4.30
N LYS A 251 9.30 29.60 4.20
CA LYS A 251 9.68 30.79 4.97
C LYS A 251 8.84 32.04 4.64
N MET A 252 8.29 32.13 3.42
CA MET A 252 7.34 33.18 3.06
C MET A 252 5.93 32.94 3.62
N ALA A 253 5.61 31.69 3.95
CA ALA A 253 4.29 31.30 4.44
C ALA A 253 4.23 31.22 5.96
N ALA A 254 5.34 30.90 6.63
CA ALA A 254 5.51 30.91 8.08
C ALA A 254 5.64 32.35 8.61
#